data_AF-A0AAD5XFW1-F1
#
_entry.id   AF-A0AAD5XFW1-F1
#
_cell.length_a   1.000
_cell.length_b   1.000
_cell.length_c   1.000
_cell.angle_alpha   90.00
_cell.angle_beta   90.00
_cell.angle_gamma   90.00
#
_symmetry.space_group_name_H-M   'P 1'
#
loop_
_entity.id
_entity.type
_entity.pdbx_description
1 polymer ?
#
loop_
_entity_poly.entity_id
_entity_poly.type
_entity_poly.pdbx_seq_one_letter_code
_entity_poly.pdbx_strand_id
1 'polypeptide(L)'
;MRTFVQPLLSVRSWNYRLLQCLNCLIMGVTAAGEESRVQKMWLYIGIVVLAQFVVPTSAGMQQIVSTKGDGVFVGDYRSAFRALDCALDLFMLGDYGDEKKQENLIEDIFVYIYDITILEFLVCSLKMRKKPECMKAAIRLISRRELARSANQEQVYEYMSKLQRNFLRKIIQRLFQ
;
A
#
# COMPACT_ATOMS: atom_id res chain seq x y z
N MET A 1 22.60 13.92 29.96
CA MET A 1 22.14 13.61 28.59
C MET A 1 21.05 12.53 28.67
N ARG A 2 19.78 12.90 28.51
CA ARG A 2 18.65 11.95 28.50
C ARG A 2 18.38 11.55 27.05
N THR A 3 18.46 10.25 26.79
CA THR A 3 18.36 9.58 25.49
C THR A 3 16.91 9.58 24.95
N PHE A 4 16.77 10.14 23.75
CA PHE A 4 15.56 10.31 22.93
C PHE A 4 15.07 8.98 22.29
N VAL A 5 14.78 7.94 23.08
CA VAL A 5 14.43 6.59 22.53
C VAL A 5 12.92 6.30 22.51
N GLN A 6 12.07 7.18 23.05
CA GLN A 6 10.64 6.90 23.22
C GLN A 6 9.69 7.06 21.99
N PRO A 7 9.98 7.80 20.90
CA PRO A 7 8.97 7.96 19.84
C PRO A 7 8.88 6.78 18.86
N LEU A 8 9.92 5.94 18.73
CA LEU A 8 9.92 4.83 17.76
C LEU A 8 9.09 3.62 18.20
N LEU A 9 8.94 3.41 19.51
CA LEU A 9 8.13 2.31 20.07
C LEU A 9 6.63 2.61 20.01
N SER A 10 6.22 3.88 20.08
CA SER A 10 4.81 4.28 19.96
C SER A 10 4.31 4.14 18.52
N VAL A 11 5.15 4.45 17.52
CA VAL A 11 4.81 4.29 16.10
C VAL A 11 4.73 2.82 15.71
N ARG A 12 5.65 1.96 16.18
CA ARG A 12 5.60 0.51 15.94
C ARG A 12 4.38 -0.16 16.56
N SER A 13 4.02 0.20 17.80
CA SER A 13 2.81 -0.34 18.45
C SER A 13 1.51 0.14 17.79
N TRP A 14 1.48 1.37 17.26
CA TRP A 14 0.39 1.86 16.42
C TRP A 14 0.27 1.09 15.11
N ASN A 15 1.38 0.87 14.40
CA ASN A 15 1.39 0.12 13.16
C ASN A 15 0.87 -1.31 13.35
N TYR A 16 1.19 -1.96 14.47
CA TYR A 16 0.71 -3.30 14.78
C TYR A 16 -0.81 -3.33 15.05
N ARG A 17 -1.34 -2.38 15.84
CA ARG A 17 -2.79 -2.27 16.08
C ARG A 17 -3.55 -1.93 14.80
N LEU A 18 -2.99 -1.06 13.96
CA LEU A 18 -3.57 -0.74 12.65
C LEU A 18 -3.58 -1.96 11.74
N LEU A 19 -2.49 -2.75 11.72
CA LEU A 19 -2.42 -4.00 10.96
C LEU A 19 -3.51 -4.98 11.38
N GLN A 20 -3.72 -5.14 12.69
CA GLN A 20 -4.77 -5.98 13.25
C GLN A 20 -6.18 -5.48 12.87
N CYS A 21 -6.44 -4.17 13.01
CA CYS A 21 -7.72 -3.59 12.61
C CYS A 21 -8.00 -3.80 11.12
N LEU A 22 -7.01 -3.61 10.26
CA LEU A 22 -7.16 -3.74 8.81
C LEU A 22 -7.33 -5.21 8.39
N ASN A 23 -6.61 -6.15 9.02
CA ASN A 23 -6.82 -7.59 8.82
C ASN A 23 -8.22 -8.03 9.24
N CYS A 24 -8.69 -7.60 10.42
CA CYS A 24 -10.05 -7.91 10.88
C CYS A 24 -11.12 -7.33 9.94
N LEU A 25 -10.88 -6.13 9.43
CA LEU A 25 -11.80 -5.44 8.52
C LEU A 25 -11.84 -6.12 7.15
N ILE A 26 -10.70 -6.55 6.62
CA ILE A 26 -10.65 -7.33 5.38
C ILE A 26 -11.36 -8.68 5.55
N MET A 27 -11.05 -9.43 6.62
CA MET A 27 -11.70 -10.72 6.86
C MET A 27 -13.22 -10.58 7.06
N GLY A 28 -13.66 -9.57 7.82
CA GLY A 28 -15.07 -9.33 8.08
C GLY A 28 -15.88 -8.97 6.83
N VAL A 29 -15.29 -8.20 5.92
CA VAL A 29 -15.95 -7.81 4.66
C VAL A 29 -15.97 -8.99 3.68
N THR A 30 -14.87 -9.76 3.56
CA THR A 30 -14.82 -10.97 2.71
C THR A 30 -15.79 -12.07 3.12
N ALA A 31 -16.18 -12.12 4.40
CA ALA A 31 -17.16 -13.07 4.91
C ALA A 31 -18.62 -12.69 4.58
N ALA A 32 -18.89 -11.44 4.19
CA ALA A 32 -20.26 -10.92 3.99
C ALA A 32 -20.86 -11.23 2.60
N GLY A 33 -20.10 -11.81 1.67
CA GLY A 33 -20.61 -12.44 0.45
C GLY A 33 -21.10 -11.52 -0.69
N GLU A 34 -21.61 -10.32 -0.40
CA GLU A 34 -22.16 -9.37 -1.40
C GLU A 34 -21.38 -8.05 -1.47
N GLU A 35 -20.08 -8.13 -1.74
CA GLU A 35 -19.27 -6.92 -1.90
C GLU A 35 -19.39 -6.37 -3.33
N SER A 36 -19.65 -5.06 -3.45
CA SER A 36 -19.55 -4.36 -4.72
C SER A 36 -18.13 -4.43 -5.30
N ARG A 37 -18.00 -4.31 -6.62
CA ARG A 37 -16.69 -4.27 -7.31
C ARG A 37 -15.73 -3.25 -6.69
N VAL A 38 -16.25 -2.08 -6.30
CA VAL A 38 -15.46 -1.01 -5.69
C VAL A 38 -14.94 -1.44 -4.33
N GLN A 39 -15.78 -2.06 -3.50
CA GLN A 39 -15.36 -2.59 -2.19
C GLN A 39 -14.27 -3.65 -2.35
N LYS A 40 -14.43 -4.60 -3.29
CA LYS A 40 -13.41 -5.62 -3.60
C LYS A 40 -12.07 -5.00 -4.02
N MET A 41 -12.09 -3.98 -4.88
CA MET A 41 -10.90 -3.26 -5.30
C MET A 41 -10.18 -2.61 -4.09
N TRP A 42 -10.92 -1.93 -3.21
CA TRP A 42 -10.36 -1.32 -2.00
C TRP A 42 -9.81 -2.36 -1.01
N LEU A 43 -10.41 -3.54 -0.92
CA LEU A 43 -9.87 -4.64 -0.10
C LEU A 43 -8.53 -5.14 -0.63
N TYR A 44 -8.41 -5.37 -1.93
CA TYR A 44 -7.15 -5.75 -2.55
C TYR A 44 -6.06 -4.69 -2.35
N ILE A 45 -6.40 -3.41 -2.48
CA ILE A 45 -5.47 -2.32 -2.15
C ILE A 45 -5.10 -2.34 -0.67
N GLY A 46 -6.04 -2.68 0.21
CA GLY A 46 -5.78 -2.90 1.64
C GLY A 46 -4.72 -3.97 1.89
N ILE A 47 -4.82 -5.09 1.18
CA ILE A 47 -3.80 -6.16 1.24
C ILE A 47 -2.43 -5.65 0.77
N VAL A 48 -2.38 -4.86 -0.32
CA VAL A 48 -1.14 -4.25 -0.82
C VAL A 48 -0.55 -3.27 0.19
N VAL A 49 -1.38 -2.42 0.80
CA VAL A 49 -0.96 -1.45 1.82
C VAL A 49 -0.44 -2.18 3.05
N LEU A 50 -1.08 -3.27 3.48
CA LEU A 50 -0.64 -4.09 4.62
C LEU A 50 0.67 -4.80 4.39
N ALA A 51 0.89 -5.34 3.18
CA ALA A 51 2.14 -6.00 2.84
C ALA A 51 3.36 -5.06 3.01
N GLN A 52 3.18 -3.76 2.78
CA GLN A 52 4.24 -2.75 2.95
C GLN A 52 4.61 -2.50 4.43
N PHE A 53 3.78 -2.89 5.40
CA PHE A 53 4.13 -2.81 6.82
C PHE A 53 4.98 -3.97 7.29
N VAL A 54 4.82 -5.13 6.66
CA VAL A 54 5.48 -6.39 7.04
C VAL A 54 6.84 -6.51 6.34
N VAL A 55 6.96 -5.95 5.14
CA VAL A 55 8.23 -5.90 4.42
C VAL A 55 9.11 -4.80 5.04
N PRO A 56 10.28 -5.15 5.61
CA PRO A 56 11.23 -4.13 5.99
C PRO A 56 11.68 -3.37 4.74
N THR A 57 11.49 -2.06 4.74
CA THR A 57 11.97 -1.18 3.67
C THR A 57 13.44 -1.47 3.41
N SER A 58 13.76 -1.82 2.17
CA SER A 58 15.09 -2.28 1.71
C SER A 58 16.21 -1.24 1.90
N ALA A 59 15.89 -0.02 2.33
CA ALA A 59 16.86 0.99 2.73
C ALA A 59 17.35 0.86 4.20
N GLY A 60 16.79 -0.06 5.00
CA GLY A 60 17.14 -0.21 6.43
C GLY A 60 17.50 -1.63 6.89
N MET A 61 17.61 -2.62 5.99
CA MET A 61 17.62 -4.04 6.37
C MET A 61 18.79 -4.84 5.78
N GLN A 62 20.03 -4.37 5.95
CA GLN A 62 21.22 -5.22 5.76
C GLN A 62 21.65 -5.98 7.03
N GLN A 63 20.88 -5.94 8.12
CA GLN A 63 21.24 -6.67 9.34
C GLN A 63 20.03 -7.17 10.14
N ILE A 64 19.27 -8.14 9.61
CA ILE A 64 18.69 -9.20 10.45
C ILE A 64 18.74 -10.51 9.65
N VAL A 65 19.96 -11.01 9.45
CA VAL A 65 20.16 -12.42 9.14
C VAL A 65 20.13 -13.18 10.47
N SER A 66 19.17 -14.09 10.58
CA SER A 66 19.21 -15.31 11.38
C SER A 66 19.45 -15.17 12.90
N THR A 67 18.36 -15.16 13.66
CA THR A 67 18.33 -15.84 14.95
C THR A 67 17.32 -16.97 14.89
N LYS A 68 17.84 -18.18 15.09
CA LYS A 68 17.16 -19.47 15.18
C LYS A 68 15.79 -19.36 15.87
N GLY A 69 14.77 -19.99 15.31
CA GLY A 69 13.70 -20.58 16.12
C GLY A 69 12.26 -20.29 15.73
N ASP A 70 11.93 -19.14 15.14
CA ASP A 70 10.55 -18.79 14.81
C ASP A 70 10.47 -18.16 13.43
N GLY A 71 9.50 -18.62 12.64
CA GLY A 71 9.37 -18.35 11.20
C GLY A 71 9.64 -16.90 10.80
N VAL A 72 10.74 -16.72 10.05
CA VAL A 72 11.06 -15.47 9.38
C VAL A 72 9.93 -15.18 8.37
N PHE A 73 9.06 -14.20 8.68
CA PHE A 73 8.21 -13.58 7.67
C PHE A 73 9.13 -12.80 6.72
N VAL A 74 9.73 -13.50 5.75
CA VAL A 74 10.20 -12.89 4.51
C VAL A 74 8.94 -12.34 3.87
N GLY A 75 8.70 -11.03 3.98
CA GLY A 75 7.51 -10.40 3.45
C GLY A 75 7.40 -10.71 1.96
N ASP A 76 6.51 -11.65 1.62
CA ASP A 76 6.38 -12.18 0.28
C ASP A 76 5.65 -11.13 -0.57
N TYR A 77 6.41 -10.33 -1.32
CA TYR A 77 5.88 -9.39 -2.30
C TYR A 77 4.88 -10.06 -3.26
N ARG A 78 4.91 -11.38 -3.41
CA ARG A 78 3.95 -12.15 -4.22
C ARG A 78 2.50 -11.90 -3.85
N SER A 79 2.17 -11.82 -2.55
CA SER A 79 0.81 -11.54 -2.11
C SER A 79 0.40 -10.11 -2.45
N ALA A 80 1.34 -9.15 -2.30
CA ALA A 80 1.13 -7.77 -2.69
C ALA A 80 0.94 -7.63 -4.21
N PHE A 81 1.77 -8.29 -5.01
CA PHE A 81 1.67 -8.26 -6.47
C PHE A 81 0.38 -8.89 -6.97
N ARG A 82 -0.01 -10.04 -6.40
CA ARG A 82 -1.28 -10.70 -6.76
C ARG A 82 -2.47 -9.82 -6.40
N ALA A 83 -2.50 -9.25 -5.19
CA ALA A 83 -3.56 -8.35 -4.78
C ALA A 83 -3.61 -7.09 -5.66
N LEU A 84 -2.46 -6.51 -5.99
CA LEU A 84 -2.36 -5.36 -6.88
C LEU A 84 -2.88 -5.68 -8.29
N ASP A 85 -2.56 -6.85 -8.83
CA ASP A 85 -3.04 -7.29 -10.13
C ASP A 85 -4.57 -7.48 -10.12
N CYS A 86 -5.13 -8.09 -9.07
CA CYS A 86 -6.58 -8.20 -8.89
C CYS A 86 -7.27 -6.83 -8.73
N ALA A 87 -6.66 -5.90 -7.98
CA ALA A 87 -7.17 -4.53 -7.85
C ALA A 87 -7.20 -3.82 -9.21
N LEU A 88 -6.14 -4.00 -10.01
CA LEU A 88 -6.06 -3.44 -11.35
C LEU A 88 -7.09 -4.05 -12.29
N ASP A 89 -7.32 -5.35 -12.26
CA ASP A 89 -8.35 -5.97 -13.10
C ASP A 89 -9.74 -5.44 -12.76
N LEU A 90 -10.08 -5.30 -11.48
CA LEU A 90 -11.35 -4.71 -11.05
C LEU A 90 -11.47 -3.24 -11.45
N PHE A 91 -10.37 -2.48 -11.40
CA PHE A 91 -10.30 -1.12 -11.90
C PHE A 91 -10.53 -1.08 -13.43
N MET A 92 -9.88 -1.95 -14.20
CA MET A 92 -10.00 -1.94 -15.66
C MET A 92 -11.38 -2.37 -16.17
N LEU A 93 -12.11 -3.17 -15.39
CA LEU A 93 -13.52 -3.49 -15.66
C LEU A 93 -14.45 -2.29 -15.43
N GLY A 94 -13.98 -1.25 -14.75
CA GLY A 94 -14.72 -0.02 -14.52
C GLY A 94 -14.84 0.81 -15.78
N ASP A 95 -16.07 1.14 -16.16
CA ASP A 95 -16.35 2.04 -17.27
C ASP A 95 -16.21 3.50 -16.78
N TYR A 96 -14.97 3.91 -16.55
CA TYR A 96 -14.65 5.24 -16.01
C TYR A 96 -14.66 6.34 -17.08
N GLY A 97 -15.02 5.98 -18.33
CA GLY A 97 -15.11 6.89 -19.46
C GLY A 97 -13.75 7.47 -19.84
N ASP A 98 -13.65 8.80 -19.82
CA ASP A 98 -12.52 9.65 -20.22
C ASP A 98 -11.17 9.20 -19.62
N GLU A 99 -10.13 9.17 -20.46
CA GLU A 99 -8.76 8.81 -20.11
C GLU A 99 -8.19 9.69 -18.99
N LYS A 100 -8.51 10.99 -18.97
CA LYS A 100 -8.09 11.90 -17.87
C LYS A 100 -8.73 11.55 -16.53
N LYS A 101 -9.98 11.07 -16.55
CA LYS A 101 -10.65 10.61 -15.33
C LYS A 101 -10.01 9.32 -14.81
N GLN A 102 -9.67 8.40 -15.71
CA GLN A 102 -8.94 7.17 -15.36
C GLN A 102 -7.57 7.48 -14.75
N GLU A 103 -6.84 8.43 -15.33
CA GLU A 103 -5.53 8.88 -14.83
C GLU A 103 -5.62 9.41 -13.39
N ASN A 104 -6.55 10.34 -13.12
CA ASN A 104 -6.76 10.88 -11.78
C ASN A 104 -7.19 9.79 -10.78
N LEU A 105 -8.02 8.84 -11.22
CA LEU A 105 -8.46 7.74 -10.37
C LEU A 105 -7.30 6.80 -9.99
N ILE A 106 -6.36 6.52 -10.90
CA ILE A 106 -5.16 5.75 -10.56
C ILE A 106 -4.38 6.43 -9.44
N GLU A 107 -4.18 7.74 -9.53
CA GLU A 107 -3.49 8.47 -8.47
C GLU A 107 -4.27 8.39 -7.15
N ASP A 108 -5.56 8.70 -7.17
CA ASP A 108 -6.40 8.69 -5.97
C ASP A 108 -6.46 7.32 -5.27
N ILE A 109 -6.42 6.25 -6.05
CA ILE A 109 -6.54 4.87 -5.57
C ILE A 109 -5.20 4.36 -5.05
N PHE A 110 -4.12 4.59 -5.80
CA PHE A 110 -2.81 4.00 -5.52
C PHE A 110 -1.84 4.94 -4.78
N VAL A 111 -2.26 6.18 -4.44
CA VAL A 111 -1.47 7.13 -3.64
C VAL A 111 -1.04 6.56 -2.28
N TYR A 112 -1.75 5.57 -1.75
CA TYR A 112 -1.42 4.96 -0.46
C TYR A 112 -0.24 3.98 -0.51
N ILE A 113 0.22 3.63 -1.71
CA ILE A 113 1.42 2.81 -1.92
C ILE A 113 2.65 3.73 -1.90
N TYR A 114 3.62 3.38 -1.06
CA TYR A 114 4.89 4.08 -0.90
C TYR A 114 6.11 3.19 -1.18
N ASP A 115 5.95 1.86 -1.22
CA ASP A 115 7.02 0.95 -1.63
C ASP A 115 7.28 1.07 -3.14
N ILE A 116 8.49 1.48 -3.50
CA ILE A 116 8.91 1.72 -4.88
C ILE A 116 8.78 0.44 -5.72
N THR A 117 9.10 -0.73 -5.17
CA THR A 117 9.02 -2.02 -5.88
C THR A 117 7.59 -2.34 -6.30
N ILE A 118 6.63 -2.05 -5.42
CA ILE A 118 5.20 -2.24 -5.70
C ILE A 118 4.72 -1.24 -6.74
N LEU A 119 5.19 0.01 -6.68
CA LEU A 119 4.88 1.04 -7.68
C LEU A 119 5.49 0.71 -9.06
N GLU A 120 6.70 0.15 -9.11
CA GLU A 120 7.32 -0.35 -10.34
C GLU A 120 6.51 -1.50 -10.94
N PHE A 121 6.03 -2.43 -10.10
CA PHE A 121 5.12 -3.48 -10.54
C PHE A 121 3.81 -2.90 -11.10
N LEU A 122 3.23 -1.88 -10.47
CA LEU A 122 2.06 -1.16 -10.98
C LEU A 122 2.32 -0.59 -12.38
N VAL A 123 3.45 0.10 -12.59
CA VAL A 123 3.83 0.65 -13.90
C VAL A 123 3.95 -0.46 -14.95
N CYS A 124 4.63 -1.56 -14.62
CA CYS A 124 4.78 -2.71 -15.50
C CYS A 124 3.42 -3.33 -15.86
N SER A 125 2.55 -3.53 -14.88
CA SER A 125 1.20 -4.09 -15.08
C SER A 125 0.31 -3.20 -15.96
N LEU A 126 0.42 -1.88 -15.84
CA LEU A 126 -0.30 -0.93 -16.70
C LEU A 126 0.27 -0.87 -18.12
N LYS A 127 1.60 -1.00 -18.26
CA LYS A 127 2.27 -1.12 -19.57
C LYS A 127 1.81 -2.37 -20.31
N MET A 128 1.77 -3.52 -19.64
CA MET A 128 1.31 -4.79 -20.23
C MET A 128 -0.16 -4.73 -20.68
N ARG A 129 -0.98 -3.96 -19.96
CA ARG A 129 -2.40 -3.71 -20.28
C ARG A 129 -2.62 -2.61 -21.34
N LYS A 130 -1.55 -2.04 -21.90
CA LYS A 130 -1.58 -0.96 -22.90
C LYS A 130 -2.38 0.27 -22.44
N LYS A 131 -2.19 0.69 -21.18
CA LYS A 131 -2.83 1.86 -20.58
C LYS A 131 -1.82 3.01 -20.35
N PRO A 132 -1.42 3.75 -21.39
CA PRO A 132 -0.34 4.73 -21.29
C PRO A 132 -0.66 5.91 -20.36
N GLU A 133 -1.91 6.38 -20.31
CA GLU A 133 -2.29 7.49 -19.43
C GLU A 133 -2.28 7.08 -17.95
N CYS A 134 -2.79 5.89 -17.63
CA CYS A 134 -2.66 5.29 -16.30
C CYS A 134 -1.19 5.08 -15.91
N MET A 135 -0.35 4.67 -16.86
CA MET A 135 1.08 4.48 -16.64
C MET A 135 1.76 5.80 -16.27
N LYS A 136 1.41 6.93 -16.91
CA LYS A 136 1.93 8.26 -16.55
C LYS A 136 1.56 8.64 -15.11
N ALA A 137 0.32 8.41 -14.69
CA ALA A 137 -0.10 8.57 -13.30
C ALA A 137 0.74 7.71 -12.34
N ALA A 138 0.94 6.43 -12.63
CA ALA A 138 1.75 5.54 -11.80
C ALA A 138 3.23 6.01 -11.72
N ILE A 139 3.80 6.57 -12.79
CA ILE A 139 5.16 7.15 -12.77
C ILE A 139 5.20 8.39 -11.87
N ARG A 140 4.16 9.23 -11.86
CA ARG A 140 4.08 10.37 -10.93
C ARG A 140 4.01 9.90 -9.48
N LEU A 141 3.38 8.75 -9.21
CA LEU A 141 3.38 8.15 -7.88
C LEU A 141 4.80 7.74 -7.42
N ILE A 142 5.66 7.27 -8.32
CA ILE A 142 7.08 6.98 -8.01
C ILE A 142 7.88 8.26 -7.79
N SER A 143 7.57 9.30 -8.56
CA SER A 143 8.33 10.57 -8.59
C SER A 143 8.03 11.49 -7.40
N ARG A 144 7.31 11.00 -6.38
CA ARG A 144 6.99 11.76 -5.16
C ARG A 144 8.26 12.05 -4.38
N ARG A 145 8.44 13.31 -3.98
CA ARG A 145 9.67 13.80 -3.32
C ARG A 145 9.92 13.09 -1.99
N GLU A 146 8.85 12.69 -1.32
CA GLU A 146 8.86 11.96 -0.06
C GLU A 146 9.38 10.53 -0.20
N LEU A 147 9.47 10.00 -1.43
CA LEU A 147 10.06 8.71 -1.77
C LEU A 147 11.48 8.84 -2.35
N ALA A 148 12.00 10.06 -2.48
CA ALA A 148 13.34 10.28 -3.02
C ALA A 148 14.42 9.69 -2.10
N ARG A 149 15.49 9.13 -2.69
CA ARG A 149 16.63 8.55 -1.94
C ARG A 149 17.34 9.55 -1.01
N SER A 150 17.14 10.85 -1.23
CA SER A 150 17.68 11.94 -0.41
C SER A 150 16.77 12.36 0.75
N ALA A 151 15.59 11.76 0.90
CA ALA A 151 14.67 12.10 1.99
C ALA A 151 15.23 11.61 3.34
N ASN A 152 15.06 12.43 4.38
CA ASN A 152 15.42 12.04 5.74
C ASN A 152 14.52 10.87 6.18
N GLN A 153 15.09 9.85 6.82
CA GLN A 153 14.35 8.68 7.34
C GLN A 153 13.14 9.09 8.18
N GLU A 154 13.27 10.12 9.02
CA GLU A 154 12.16 10.61 9.86
C GLU A 154 11.00 11.17 9.02
N GLN A 155 11.31 11.92 7.95
CA GLN A 155 10.31 12.44 7.01
C GLN A 155 9.62 11.32 6.24
N VAL A 156 10.36 10.28 5.86
CA VAL A 156 9.80 9.09 5.20
C VAL A 156 8.83 8.37 6.14
N TYR A 157 9.19 8.16 7.41
CA TYR A 157 8.30 7.54 8.39
C TYR A 157 7.04 8.36 8.67
N GLU A 158 7.17 9.68 8.81
CA GLU A 158 6.03 10.56 9.01
C GLU A 158 5.08 10.53 7.80
N TYR A 159 5.65 10.55 6.59
CA TYR A 159 4.90 10.43 5.34
C TYR A 159 4.16 9.08 5.24
N MET A 160 4.83 7.97 5.53
CA MET A 160 4.21 6.64 5.57
C MET A 160 3.05 6.60 6.57
N SER A 161 3.26 7.09 7.80
CA SER A 161 2.21 7.15 8.82
C SER A 161 1.01 7.99 8.40
N LYS A 162 1.25 9.10 7.69
CA LYS A 162 0.19 9.95 7.11
C LYS A 162 -0.61 9.20 6.05
N LEU A 163 0.07 8.51 5.11
CA LEU A 163 -0.61 7.72 4.08
C LEU A 163 -1.45 6.60 4.68
N GLN A 164 -0.93 5.87 5.66
CA GLN A 164 -1.64 4.79 6.33
C GLN A 164 -2.91 5.29 7.04
N ARG A 165 -2.82 6.39 7.80
CA ARG A 165 -3.99 7.01 8.45
C ARG A 165 -5.04 7.46 7.45
N ASN A 166 -4.61 8.07 6.35
CA ASN A 166 -5.52 8.51 5.29
C ASN A 166 -6.18 7.32 4.58
N PHE A 167 -5.43 6.24 4.35
CA PHE A 167 -5.95 5.01 3.76
C PHE A 167 -7.04 4.39 4.63
N LEU A 168 -6.82 4.27 5.94
CA LEU A 168 -7.80 3.72 6.87
C LEU A 168 -9.10 4.53 6.88
N ARG A 169 -9.00 5.86 6.90
CA ARG A 169 -10.18 6.72 6.80
C ARG A 169 -10.94 6.46 5.49
N LYS A 170 -10.21 6.33 4.38
CA LYS A 170 -10.78 6.10 3.06
C LYS A 170 -11.43 4.71 2.95
N ILE A 171 -10.77 3.66 3.43
CA ILE A 171 -11.27 2.29 3.33
C ILE A 171 -12.53 2.10 4.18
N ILE A 172 -12.58 2.67 5.38
CA ILE A 172 -13.78 2.65 6.24
C ILE A 172 -14.94 3.36 5.55
N GLN A 173 -14.71 4.55 4.97
CA GLN A 173 -15.73 5.26 4.20
C GLN A 173 -16.23 4.44 3.01
N ARG A 174 -15.37 3.69 2.33
CA ARG A 174 -15.73 2.92 1.13
C ARG A 174 -16.41 1.58 1.42
N LEU A 175 -16.16 0.99 2.58
CA LEU A 175 -16.68 -0.32 2.94
C LEU A 175 -18.00 -0.25 3.71
N PHE A 176 -18.29 0.88 4.39
CA PHE A 176 -19.48 1.06 5.24
C PHE A 176 -20.42 2.19 4.77
N GLN A 177 -20.30 2.64 3.52
CA GLN A 177 -21.27 3.49 2.81
C GLN A 177 -21.93 2.68 1.69
#